data_AF-A0A194XV06-F1
#
_entry.id   AF-A0A194XV06-F1
#
_cell.length_a   1.000
_cell.length_b   1.000
_cell.length_c   1.000
_cell.angle_alpha   90.00
_cell.angle_beta   90.00
_cell.angle_gamma   90.00
#
_symmetry.space_group_name_H-M   'P 1'
#
loop_
_entity.id
_entity.type
_entity.pdbx_description
1 polymer ?
#
loop_
_entity_poly.entity_id
_entity_poly.type
_entity_poly.pdbx_seq_one_letter_code
_entity_poly.pdbx_strand_id
1 'polypeptide(L)'
;MSRVDRGVCRWRRKGCLRQKRKCCPDEHGMHTRRRTVSNCSDLDEYLSERNDFHTRFISIAAINSIRPLKITEAGVYSILNHHNVGSQFLDLLFSFATRKNESEAGPGNLSIKNFPDGSYEIQYRFSYAEEIVGKSSSTWAIRQTGVYHRHVPNGSGNIWILLHPRPDSTVHTRLQDCALEWEGRSGSLDEWEMTHILILSSYFDDWRWYLKYLNGEVELMAAIAISYDFSVTGDHTKGTEIMQRLHALLMKISPITPRLRSTIGTVTALKTLYETLRRKTLYTERHSVKILDELKTYEAHAEGHLATVALLEKKIQETVGLLAVALNLRGQSTALSINRNIFSLTKDTVDDSATVRVVTVVTLIYLPASFVTSLLGMNLFTFQTSPGSGFKVSRQFWVFLLITIPLTFVTVGSWMFVARRRQKQKRVDRRRQASVGGESEDT
;
A
#
# COMPACT_ATOMS: atom_id res chain seq x y z
N MET A 1 15.13 25.83 -17.13
CA MET A 1 16.50 25.72 -16.58
C MET A 1 16.71 24.30 -16.08
N SER A 2 17.25 23.43 -16.95
CA SER A 2 18.64 22.89 -16.88
C SER A 2 18.87 22.08 -15.59
N ARG A 3 18.65 20.76 -15.58
CA ARG A 3 19.53 19.71 -16.16
C ARG A 3 20.99 19.83 -15.69
N VAL A 4 21.19 20.11 -14.40
CA VAL A 4 22.45 19.98 -13.65
C VAL A 4 22.09 19.40 -12.27
N ASP A 5 22.98 18.61 -11.67
CA ASP A 5 22.88 17.99 -10.32
C ASP A 5 22.18 16.64 -10.13
N ARG A 6 22.43 15.68 -11.02
CA ARG A 6 22.51 14.26 -10.61
C ARG A 6 23.91 13.70 -10.88
N GLY A 7 24.90 14.37 -10.30
CA GLY A 7 26.26 13.88 -10.17
C GLY A 7 26.31 12.80 -9.10
N VAL A 8 26.74 11.62 -9.53
CA VAL A 8 26.98 10.42 -8.74
C VAL A 8 27.99 10.71 -7.63
N CYS A 9 27.51 11.03 -6.43
CA CYS A 9 28.31 10.98 -5.20
C CYS A 9 28.06 9.65 -4.48
N ARG A 10 28.36 8.54 -5.17
CA ARG A 10 28.50 7.22 -4.56
C ARG A 10 29.87 7.21 -3.90
N TRP A 11 29.96 7.70 -2.66
CA TRP A 11 31.16 7.56 -1.83
C TRP A 11 31.37 6.06 -1.58
N ARG A 12 32.06 5.38 -2.51
CA ARG A 12 32.70 4.10 -2.23
C ARG A 12 33.68 4.37 -1.10
N ARG A 13 33.36 3.96 0.14
CA ARG A 13 34.33 3.83 1.21
C ARG A 13 35.35 2.76 0.79
N LYS A 14 36.32 3.13 -0.04
CA LYS A 14 37.59 2.42 -0.20
C LYS A 14 38.37 2.68 1.08
N GLY A 15 38.35 1.73 1.99
CA GLY A 15 38.98 1.89 3.30
C GLY A 15 39.21 0.55 3.97
N CYS A 16 39.85 -0.40 3.30
CA CYS A 16 40.47 -1.52 3.98
C CYS A 16 41.61 -0.93 4.84
N LEU A 17 41.47 -0.97 6.17
CA LEU A 17 42.37 -0.31 7.11
C LEU A 17 43.78 -0.87 6.99
N ARG A 18 44.75 0.05 6.90
CA ARG A 18 46.18 -0.26 7.01
C ARG A 18 46.50 -0.64 8.45
N GLN A 19 46.94 -1.87 8.66
CA GLN A 19 47.79 -2.19 9.81
C GLN A 19 48.85 -3.19 9.38
N LYS A 20 50.12 -2.73 9.35
CA LYS A 20 51.27 -3.61 9.13
C LYS A 20 51.49 -4.42 10.42
N ARG A 21 51.29 -5.74 10.37
CA ARG A 21 51.98 -6.68 11.26
C ARG A 21 52.97 -7.47 10.42
N LYS A 22 54.20 -7.58 10.91
CA LYS A 22 55.16 -8.59 10.47
C LYS A 22 54.69 -9.91 11.08
N CYS A 23 54.10 -10.79 10.28
CA CYS A 23 54.06 -12.21 10.58
C CYS A 23 55.14 -12.87 9.74
N CYS A 24 55.89 -13.80 10.35
CA CYS A 24 56.92 -14.57 9.67
C CYS A 24 56.34 -15.31 8.46
N PRO A 25 57.08 -15.45 7.35
CA PRO A 25 56.62 -16.22 6.22
C PRO A 25 56.85 -17.71 6.50
N ASP A 26 55.78 -18.48 6.64
CA ASP A 26 55.86 -19.91 6.36
C ASP A 26 56.09 -20.07 4.85
N GLU A 27 57.13 -20.81 4.47
CA GLU A 27 57.66 -20.94 3.10
C GLU A 27 56.71 -21.64 2.11
N HIS A 28 55.44 -21.89 2.47
CA HIS A 28 54.40 -22.44 1.59
C HIS A 28 53.15 -21.55 1.67
N GLY A 29 53.23 -20.38 1.01
CA GLY A 29 52.18 -19.37 1.07
C GLY A 29 50.79 -19.90 0.69
N MET A 30 49.81 -19.74 1.57
CA MET A 30 48.40 -19.96 1.23
C MET A 30 47.95 -18.91 0.22
N HIS A 31 47.79 -19.34 -1.03
CA HIS A 31 47.30 -18.51 -2.13
C HIS A 31 45.77 -18.41 -2.15
N THR A 32 45.24 -17.27 -2.59
CA THR A 32 43.79 -17.11 -2.81
C THR A 32 43.37 -17.95 -4.01
N ARG A 33 42.37 -18.82 -3.84
CA ARG A 33 41.89 -19.69 -4.92
C ARG A 33 40.41 -19.48 -5.17
N ARG A 34 40.02 -19.47 -6.44
CA ARG A 34 38.63 -19.40 -6.90
C ARG A 34 38.33 -20.63 -7.73
N ARG A 35 37.29 -21.39 -7.37
CA ARG A 35 36.73 -22.49 -8.16
C ARG A 35 35.23 -22.28 -8.31
N THR A 36 34.73 -22.39 -9.54
CA THR A 36 33.30 -22.45 -9.83
C THR A 36 32.93 -23.91 -10.02
N VAL A 37 31.93 -24.37 -9.27
CA VAL A 37 31.49 -25.76 -9.27
C VAL A 37 30.11 -25.85 -9.92
N SER A 38 29.96 -26.75 -10.89
CA SER A 38 28.72 -26.84 -11.70
C SER A 38 27.93 -28.13 -11.45
N ASN A 39 28.54 -29.15 -10.85
CA ASN A 39 27.91 -30.44 -10.55
C ASN A 39 28.38 -30.98 -9.17
N CYS A 40 27.72 -32.01 -8.65
CA CYS A 40 28.05 -32.59 -7.34
C CYS A 40 29.38 -33.35 -7.33
N SER A 41 29.72 -34.04 -8.42
CA SER A 41 30.98 -34.80 -8.50
C SER A 41 32.21 -33.89 -8.38
N ASP A 42 32.20 -32.76 -9.08
CA ASP A 42 33.24 -31.72 -9.00
C ASP A 42 33.32 -31.10 -7.58
N LEU A 43 32.17 -31.02 -6.88
CA LEU A 43 32.12 -30.52 -5.50
C LEU A 43 32.80 -31.53 -4.57
N ASP A 44 32.40 -32.79 -4.64
CA ASP A 44 32.92 -33.85 -3.78
C ASP A 44 34.41 -34.07 -4.03
N GLU A 45 34.85 -34.06 -5.29
CA GLU A 45 36.26 -34.09 -5.66
C GLU A 45 37.02 -32.92 -5.00
N TYR A 46 36.55 -31.69 -5.17
CA TYR A 46 37.21 -30.52 -4.58
C TYR A 46 37.28 -30.54 -3.06
N LEU A 47 36.19 -30.99 -2.40
CA LEU A 47 36.15 -31.16 -0.96
C LEU A 47 37.13 -32.25 -0.51
N SER A 48 37.22 -33.37 -1.23
CA SER A 48 38.11 -34.49 -0.90
C SER A 48 39.61 -34.17 -1.07
N GLU A 49 39.97 -33.37 -2.07
CA GLU A 49 41.37 -33.06 -2.38
C GLU A 49 42.00 -32.05 -1.41
N ARG A 50 41.18 -31.23 -0.73
CA ARG A 50 41.65 -30.03 -0.03
C ARG A 50 40.91 -29.79 1.29
N ASN A 51 41.50 -30.28 2.37
CA ASN A 51 41.03 -29.99 3.73
C ASN A 51 41.67 -28.75 4.37
N ASP A 52 42.87 -28.37 3.95
CA ASP A 52 43.60 -27.29 4.61
C ASP A 52 43.21 -25.93 4.04
N PHE A 53 42.50 -25.14 4.86
CA PHE A 53 42.18 -23.75 4.57
C PHE A 53 42.11 -22.94 5.87
N HIS A 54 42.47 -21.66 5.78
CA HIS A 54 42.32 -20.73 6.88
C HIS A 54 40.92 -20.10 6.89
N THR A 55 40.45 -19.68 5.71
CA THR A 55 39.08 -19.17 5.51
C THR A 55 38.54 -19.69 4.19
N ARG A 56 37.33 -20.24 4.19
CA ARG A 56 36.62 -20.74 3.00
C ARG A 56 35.28 -20.04 2.84
N PHE A 57 35.04 -19.48 1.66
CA PHE A 57 33.76 -18.90 1.26
C PHE A 57 33.05 -19.81 0.26
N ILE A 58 31.84 -20.24 0.60
CA ILE A 58 30.93 -20.99 -0.26
C ILE A 58 29.78 -20.07 -0.64
N SER A 59 29.73 -19.64 -1.90
CA SER A 59 28.65 -18.78 -2.41
C SER A 59 27.66 -19.60 -3.21
N ILE A 60 26.41 -19.68 -2.72
CA ILE A 60 25.31 -20.37 -3.40
C ILE A 60 24.35 -19.30 -3.91
N ALA A 61 24.17 -19.19 -5.22
CA ALA A 61 23.36 -18.14 -5.84
C ALA A 61 22.08 -18.69 -6.49
N ALA A 62 20.97 -17.98 -6.31
CA ALA A 62 19.77 -18.14 -7.13
C ALA A 62 19.93 -17.38 -8.47
N ILE A 63 19.07 -17.67 -9.46
CA ILE A 63 19.00 -16.89 -10.71
C ILE A 63 18.46 -15.48 -10.42
N ASN A 64 17.45 -15.40 -9.57
CA ASN A 64 16.82 -14.17 -9.11
C ASN A 64 16.16 -14.42 -7.74
N SER A 65 15.64 -13.37 -7.11
CA SER A 65 15.08 -13.41 -5.76
C SER A 65 13.77 -14.19 -5.60
N ILE A 66 13.32 -14.89 -6.63
CA ILE A 66 12.07 -15.68 -6.66
C ILE A 66 12.36 -17.15 -6.98
N ARG A 67 13.41 -17.42 -7.75
CA ARG A 67 13.85 -18.77 -8.10
C ARG A 67 14.61 -19.39 -6.93
N PRO A 68 14.58 -20.73 -6.79
CA PRO A 68 15.35 -21.43 -5.76
C PRO A 68 16.85 -21.23 -5.97
N LEU A 69 17.59 -21.43 -4.88
CA LEU A 69 19.05 -21.47 -4.89
C LEU A 69 19.54 -22.58 -5.82
N LYS A 70 20.61 -22.33 -6.58
CA LYS A 70 21.22 -23.33 -7.47
C LYS A 70 22.10 -24.30 -6.68
N ILE A 71 21.47 -25.16 -5.89
CA ILE A 71 22.13 -26.27 -5.21
C ILE A 71 21.17 -27.45 -5.11
N THR A 72 21.70 -28.65 -5.36
CA THR A 72 20.98 -29.92 -5.19
C THR A 72 21.02 -30.37 -3.72
N GLU A 73 20.07 -31.19 -3.30
CA GLU A 73 20.08 -31.85 -1.99
C GLU A 73 21.40 -32.58 -1.70
N ALA A 74 21.90 -33.39 -2.63
CA ALA A 74 23.19 -34.09 -2.48
C ALA A 74 24.35 -33.12 -2.20
N GLY A 75 24.47 -32.05 -3.00
CA GLY A 75 25.47 -31.01 -2.78
C GLY A 75 25.34 -30.27 -1.45
N VAL A 76 24.12 -30.07 -0.93
CA VAL A 76 23.93 -29.55 0.44
C VAL A 76 24.51 -30.54 1.45
N TYR A 77 24.14 -31.82 1.38
CA TYR A 77 24.66 -32.84 2.29
C TYR A 77 26.19 -32.94 2.25
N SER A 78 26.81 -32.89 1.07
CA SER A 78 28.27 -32.88 0.94
C SER A 78 28.90 -31.72 1.71
N ILE A 79 28.36 -30.50 1.56
CA ILE A 79 28.85 -29.32 2.29
C ILE A 79 28.65 -29.48 3.79
N LEU A 80 27.45 -29.89 4.23
CA LEU A 80 27.13 -29.98 5.66
C LEU A 80 28.00 -31.02 6.37
N ASN A 81 28.13 -32.21 5.78
CA ASN A 81 28.89 -33.31 6.36
C ASN A 81 30.39 -32.99 6.37
N HIS A 82 30.93 -32.48 5.26
CA HIS A 82 32.36 -32.20 5.16
C HIS A 82 32.81 -31.07 6.10
N HIS A 83 31.97 -30.08 6.32
CA HIS A 83 32.29 -28.91 7.14
C HIS A 83 31.70 -28.95 8.56
N ASN A 84 31.07 -30.06 8.93
CA ASN A 84 30.39 -30.26 10.22
C ASN A 84 29.43 -29.10 10.58
N VAL A 85 28.66 -28.66 9.58
CA VAL A 85 27.71 -27.55 9.70
C VAL A 85 26.49 -28.01 10.48
N GLY A 86 26.12 -27.28 11.54
CA GLY A 86 24.94 -27.60 12.34
C GLY A 86 23.62 -27.62 11.55
N SER A 87 22.70 -28.51 11.92
CA SER A 87 21.39 -28.69 11.25
C SER A 87 20.51 -27.44 11.21
N GLN A 88 20.73 -26.46 12.10
CA GLN A 88 20.03 -25.16 12.09
C GLN A 88 20.27 -24.34 10.81
N PHE A 89 21.33 -24.65 10.06
CA PHE A 89 21.54 -24.06 8.75
C PHE A 89 20.37 -24.37 7.79
N LEU A 90 19.69 -25.51 7.97
CA LEU A 90 18.53 -25.86 7.16
C LEU A 90 17.38 -24.88 7.34
N ASP A 91 17.17 -24.32 8.54
CA ASP A 91 16.16 -23.28 8.77
C ASP A 91 16.47 -22.02 7.95
N LEU A 92 17.75 -21.63 7.90
CA LEU A 92 18.21 -20.53 7.06
C LEU A 92 18.01 -20.87 5.58
N LEU A 93 18.39 -22.06 5.14
CA LEU A 93 18.29 -22.50 3.75
C LEU A 93 16.83 -22.55 3.26
N PHE A 94 15.94 -23.16 4.04
CA PHE A 94 14.53 -23.32 3.69
C PHE A 94 13.77 -22.00 3.69
N SER A 95 14.26 -20.98 4.39
CA SER A 95 13.71 -19.62 4.29
C SER A 95 13.91 -18.92 2.93
N PHE A 96 14.63 -19.58 2.01
CA PHE A 96 14.73 -19.21 0.59
C PHE A 96 13.90 -20.12 -0.33
N ALA A 97 13.36 -21.23 0.19
CA ALA A 97 12.55 -22.19 -0.56
C ALA A 97 11.07 -21.78 -0.63
N THR A 98 10.57 -21.10 0.40
CA THR A 98 9.20 -20.56 0.45
C THR A 98 9.09 -19.36 -0.50
N ARG A 99 8.07 -19.40 -1.38
CA ARG A 99 7.71 -18.23 -2.21
C ARG A 99 7.54 -17.02 -1.28
N LYS A 100 7.91 -15.82 -1.76
CA LYS A 100 7.88 -14.53 -1.03
C LYS A 100 6.61 -14.37 -0.17
N ASN A 101 6.63 -14.93 1.04
CA ASN A 101 5.57 -14.80 2.00
C ASN A 101 5.99 -13.69 2.94
N GLU A 102 5.26 -12.58 2.92
CA GLU A 102 5.49 -11.46 3.81
C GLU A 102 5.36 -11.85 5.29
N SER A 103 4.67 -12.97 5.57
CA SER A 103 4.61 -13.59 6.91
C SER A 103 5.97 -14.05 7.43
N GLU A 104 6.94 -14.34 6.56
CA GLU A 104 8.31 -14.68 6.97
C GLU A 104 9.23 -13.45 7.05
N ALA A 105 8.72 -12.23 6.97
CA ALA A 105 9.58 -11.03 7.00
C ALA A 105 10.29 -10.79 8.35
N GLY A 106 9.80 -11.39 9.44
CA GLY A 106 10.23 -11.11 10.81
C GLY A 106 11.32 -12.00 11.45
N PRO A 107 11.39 -13.32 11.22
CA PRO A 107 12.24 -14.21 12.03
C PRO A 107 13.74 -13.95 11.94
N GLY A 108 14.22 -13.38 10.83
CA GLY A 108 15.65 -13.13 10.59
C GLY A 108 16.55 -14.37 10.56
N ASN A 109 16.07 -15.54 10.98
CA ASN A 109 16.83 -16.79 11.15
C ASN A 109 18.16 -16.59 11.88
N LEU A 110 18.15 -15.69 12.86
CA LEU A 110 19.30 -15.38 13.68
C LEU A 110 19.54 -16.53 14.67
N SER A 111 20.74 -17.09 14.65
CA SER A 111 21.21 -18.00 15.68
C SER A 111 22.70 -17.78 15.89
N ILE A 112 23.10 -17.65 17.16
CA ILE A 112 24.50 -17.60 17.56
C ILE A 112 24.70 -18.70 18.60
N LYS A 113 25.59 -19.63 18.29
CA LYS A 113 25.99 -20.72 19.18
C LYS A 113 27.46 -20.59 19.53
N ASN A 114 27.76 -20.86 20.79
CA ASN A 114 29.11 -21.00 21.29
C ASN A 114 29.26 -22.41 21.82
N PHE A 115 30.33 -23.09 21.42
CA PHE A 115 30.62 -24.47 21.77
C PHE A 115 31.71 -24.54 22.85
N PRO A 116 31.76 -25.62 23.65
CA PRO A 116 32.77 -25.76 24.72
C PRO A 116 34.22 -25.77 24.23
N ASP A 117 34.45 -26.16 22.98
CA ASP A 117 35.75 -26.14 22.29
C ASP A 117 36.19 -24.71 21.87
N GLY A 118 35.36 -23.70 22.14
CA GLY A 118 35.59 -22.32 21.73
C GLY A 118 35.11 -22.00 20.31
N SER A 119 34.51 -22.98 19.61
CA SER A 119 33.93 -22.76 18.29
C SER A 119 32.68 -21.89 18.37
N TYR A 120 32.47 -21.09 17.33
CA TYR A 120 31.28 -20.26 17.17
C TYR A 120 30.55 -20.61 15.88
N GLU A 121 29.23 -20.70 15.94
CA GLU A 121 28.36 -20.72 14.76
C GLU A 121 27.44 -19.51 14.81
N ILE A 122 27.40 -18.77 13.71
CA ILE A 122 26.62 -17.55 13.55
C ILE A 122 25.84 -17.71 12.25
N GLN A 123 24.52 -17.57 12.32
CA GLN A 123 23.70 -17.48 11.13
C GLN A 123 22.68 -16.36 11.26
N TYR A 124 22.36 -15.74 10.13
CA TYR A 124 21.28 -14.78 10.02
C TYR A 124 20.90 -14.57 8.55
N ARG A 125 19.69 -14.07 8.34
CA ARG A 125 19.16 -13.63 7.07
C ARG A 125 19.05 -12.11 7.10
N PHE A 126 19.72 -11.47 6.15
CA PHE A 126 19.78 -10.02 6.05
C PHE A 126 18.94 -9.53 4.86
N SER A 127 17.91 -8.72 5.15
CA SER A 127 17.07 -8.08 4.13
C SER A 127 17.58 -6.69 3.79
N TYR A 128 17.57 -6.35 2.50
CA TYR A 128 18.03 -5.05 2.02
C TYR A 128 17.23 -4.56 0.82
N ALA A 129 17.25 -3.25 0.62
CA ALA A 129 16.73 -2.61 -0.58
C ALA A 129 17.82 -2.54 -1.65
N GLU A 130 17.47 -2.77 -2.91
CA GLU A 130 18.37 -2.62 -4.04
C GLU A 130 17.68 -1.84 -5.16
N GLU A 131 18.37 -0.84 -5.69
CA GLU A 131 17.92 -0.07 -6.85
C GLU A 131 18.17 -0.87 -8.14
N ILE A 132 17.10 -1.09 -8.89
CA ILE A 132 17.12 -1.65 -10.24
C ILE A 132 17.05 -0.48 -11.22
N VAL A 133 18.21 -0.16 -11.80
CA VAL A 133 18.35 0.90 -12.80
C VAL A 133 17.76 0.43 -14.13
N GLY A 134 16.58 0.94 -14.47
CA GLY A 134 15.94 0.76 -15.78
C GLY A 134 16.36 1.82 -16.79
N LYS A 135 15.95 1.64 -18.06
CA LYS A 135 16.24 2.60 -19.15
C LYS A 135 15.57 3.97 -18.98
N SER A 136 14.41 4.04 -18.30
CA SER A 136 13.58 5.25 -18.17
C SER A 136 13.22 5.65 -16.74
N SER A 137 13.26 4.72 -15.78
CA SER A 137 13.03 4.98 -14.36
C SER A 137 13.80 3.97 -13.50
N SER A 138 14.22 4.39 -12.30
CA SER A 138 14.70 3.46 -11.30
C SER A 138 13.53 2.85 -10.54
N THR A 139 13.61 1.55 -10.33
CA THR A 139 12.66 0.78 -9.52
C THR A 139 13.42 0.15 -8.36
N TRP A 140 12.73 -0.16 -7.27
CA TRP A 140 13.36 -0.72 -6.08
C TRP A 140 12.87 -2.14 -5.83
N ALA A 141 13.78 -3.02 -5.44
CA ALA A 141 13.46 -4.38 -5.03
C ALA A 141 13.99 -4.66 -3.63
N ILE A 142 13.15 -5.27 -2.80
CA ILE A 142 13.60 -5.87 -1.55
C ILE A 142 14.16 -7.26 -1.84
N ARG A 143 15.38 -7.49 -1.38
CA ARG A 143 16.09 -8.76 -1.48
C ARG A 143 16.55 -9.22 -0.11
N GLN A 144 17.00 -10.47 -0.05
CA GLN A 144 17.53 -11.08 1.16
C GLN A 144 18.77 -11.91 0.82
N THR A 145 19.73 -11.93 1.73
CA THR A 145 20.93 -12.78 1.67
C THR A 145 21.01 -13.59 2.96
N GLY A 146 21.40 -14.85 2.83
CA GLY A 146 21.64 -15.73 3.98
C GLY A 146 23.13 -15.71 4.29
N VAL A 147 23.46 -15.64 5.58
CA VAL A 147 24.83 -15.70 6.07
C VAL A 147 24.90 -16.81 7.09
N TYR A 148 25.79 -17.75 6.88
CA TYR A 148 26.24 -18.70 7.88
C TYR A 148 27.75 -18.56 8.00
N HIS A 149 28.23 -18.54 9.23
CA HIS A 149 29.63 -18.45 9.57
C HIS A 149 29.93 -19.41 10.71
N ARG A 150 30.93 -20.26 10.55
CA ARG A 150 31.49 -21.10 11.59
C ARG A 150 32.97 -20.78 11.77
N HIS A 151 33.35 -20.46 12.99
CA HIS A 151 34.73 -20.25 13.40
C HIS A 151 35.15 -21.38 14.34
N VAL A 152 36.21 -22.12 14.00
CA VAL A 152 36.79 -23.17 14.83
C VAL A 152 38.20 -22.75 15.24
N PRO A 153 38.42 -22.33 16.50
CA PRO A 153 39.75 -21.98 16.99
C PRO A 153 40.71 -23.18 16.85
N ASN A 154 41.92 -22.93 16.35
CA ASN A 154 42.97 -23.94 16.19
C ASN A 154 42.60 -25.17 15.31
N GLY A 155 41.51 -25.09 14.53
CA GLY A 155 41.04 -26.15 13.65
C GLY A 155 40.99 -25.71 12.18
N SER A 156 39.88 -26.01 11.50
CA SER A 156 39.65 -25.66 10.08
C SER A 156 39.48 -24.16 9.79
N GLY A 157 39.76 -23.29 10.77
CA GLY A 157 39.60 -21.84 10.65
C GLY A 157 38.15 -21.40 10.46
N ASN A 158 37.91 -20.58 9.43
CA ASN A 158 36.62 -19.92 9.19
C ASN A 158 35.90 -20.51 7.96
N ILE A 159 34.63 -20.88 8.13
CA ILE A 159 33.77 -21.38 7.06
C ILE A 159 32.58 -20.44 6.90
N TRP A 160 32.43 -19.87 5.71
CA TRP A 160 31.35 -18.95 5.37
C TRP A 160 30.48 -19.57 4.28
N ILE A 161 29.18 -19.66 4.51
CA ILE A 161 28.19 -20.03 3.50
C ILE A 161 27.28 -18.84 3.27
N LEU A 162 27.27 -18.34 2.03
CA LEU A 162 26.53 -17.15 1.62
C LEU A 162 25.46 -17.54 0.60
N LEU A 163 24.21 -17.27 0.95
CA LEU A 163 23.05 -17.52 0.09
C LEU A 163 22.68 -16.22 -0.62
N HIS A 164 22.98 -16.14 -1.92
CA HIS A 164 22.79 -14.94 -2.71
C HIS A 164 21.48 -14.98 -3.51
N PRO A 165 20.73 -13.87 -3.57
CA PRO A 165 19.48 -13.80 -4.33
C PRO A 165 19.69 -13.68 -5.85
N ARG A 166 20.93 -13.53 -6.31
CA ARG A 166 21.33 -13.43 -7.73
C ARG A 166 22.82 -13.76 -7.89
N PRO A 167 23.28 -14.12 -9.10
CA PRO A 167 24.71 -14.14 -9.40
C PRO A 167 25.29 -12.72 -9.24
N ASP A 168 26.61 -12.66 -9.00
CA ASP A 168 27.37 -11.41 -8.94
C ASP A 168 26.73 -10.36 -8.01
N SER A 169 26.37 -10.81 -6.81
CA SER A 169 25.89 -9.92 -5.76
C SER A 169 26.99 -8.94 -5.34
N THR A 170 26.61 -7.80 -4.76
CA THR A 170 27.57 -6.78 -4.29
C THR A 170 28.53 -7.38 -3.27
N VAL A 171 28.03 -8.18 -2.33
CA VAL A 171 28.86 -8.88 -1.34
C VAL A 171 29.78 -9.89 -1.99
N HIS A 172 29.31 -10.69 -2.96
CA HIS A 172 30.16 -11.64 -3.68
C HIS A 172 31.36 -10.93 -4.33
N THR A 173 31.08 -9.83 -5.05
CA THR A 173 32.11 -9.04 -5.73
C THR A 173 33.07 -8.40 -4.73
N ARG A 174 32.54 -7.78 -3.66
CA ARG A 174 33.38 -7.14 -2.63
C ARG A 174 34.26 -8.14 -1.89
N LEU A 175 33.75 -9.33 -1.58
CA LEU A 175 34.54 -10.39 -0.96
C LEU A 175 35.65 -10.87 -1.89
N GLN A 176 35.35 -11.02 -3.18
CA GLN A 176 36.36 -11.39 -4.17
C GLN A 176 37.44 -10.31 -4.30
N ASP A 177 37.06 -9.04 -4.38
CA ASP A 177 38.00 -7.91 -4.43
C ASP A 177 38.90 -7.89 -3.17
N CYS A 178 38.31 -8.08 -1.99
CA CYS A 178 39.06 -8.16 -0.74
C CYS A 178 40.05 -9.34 -0.73
N ALA A 179 39.61 -10.53 -1.17
CA ALA A 179 40.47 -11.71 -1.24
C ALA A 179 41.69 -11.50 -2.15
N LEU A 180 41.50 -10.85 -3.30
CA LEU A 180 42.59 -10.50 -4.23
C LEU A 180 43.52 -9.44 -3.66
N GLU A 181 42.98 -8.41 -2.99
CA GLU A 181 43.80 -7.36 -2.35
C GLU A 181 44.66 -7.91 -1.20
N TRP A 182 44.20 -8.95 -0.50
CA TRP A 182 44.92 -9.56 0.62
C TRP A 182 46.08 -10.46 0.19
N GLU A 183 45.93 -11.19 -0.91
CA GLU A 183 47.03 -11.99 -1.49
C GLU A 183 48.24 -11.11 -1.83
N GLY A 184 48.01 -9.89 -2.34
CA GLY A 184 49.09 -8.94 -2.65
C GLY A 184 49.76 -8.29 -1.44
N ARG A 185 49.28 -8.52 -0.20
CA ARG A 185 49.75 -7.82 1.01
C ARG A 185 50.38 -8.71 2.09
N SER A 186 50.49 -10.02 1.87
CA SER A 186 50.99 -10.99 2.87
C SER A 186 50.25 -10.88 4.23
N GLY A 187 48.96 -10.57 4.20
CA GLY A 187 48.08 -10.52 5.39
C GLY A 187 47.22 -11.77 5.50
N SER A 188 46.79 -12.12 6.71
CA SER A 188 45.84 -13.21 6.98
C SER A 188 44.39 -12.69 7.03
N LEU A 189 43.44 -13.52 6.61
CA LEU A 189 41.99 -13.31 6.72
C LEU A 189 41.48 -13.68 8.13
N ASP A 190 42.35 -13.54 9.13
CA ASP A 190 42.10 -13.79 10.56
C ASP A 190 41.06 -12.84 11.16
N GLU A 191 40.86 -11.66 10.57
CA GLU A 191 39.87 -10.68 11.00
C GLU A 191 38.47 -11.01 10.45
N TRP A 192 37.98 -12.23 10.71
CA TRP A 192 36.67 -12.69 10.26
C TRP A 192 35.54 -11.78 10.75
N GLU A 193 35.74 -11.06 11.86
CA GLU A 193 34.80 -10.11 12.44
C GLU A 193 34.46 -8.95 11.47
N MET A 194 35.43 -8.54 10.65
CA MET A 194 35.23 -7.52 9.63
C MET A 194 34.31 -7.99 8.50
N THR A 195 34.21 -9.30 8.29
CA THR A 195 33.39 -9.86 7.20
C THR A 195 31.90 -9.63 7.46
N HIS A 196 31.44 -9.74 8.71
CA HIS A 196 30.06 -9.38 9.06
C HIS A 196 29.77 -7.89 8.80
N ILE A 197 30.73 -7.00 9.11
CA ILE A 197 30.63 -5.56 8.83
C ILE A 197 30.65 -5.29 7.32
N LEU A 198 31.47 -6.02 6.57
CA LEU A 198 31.51 -5.93 5.11
C LEU A 198 30.15 -6.27 4.50
N ILE A 199 29.50 -7.32 4.99
CA ILE A 199 28.17 -7.73 4.54
C ILE A 199 27.13 -6.64 4.83
N LEU A 200 27.10 -6.13 6.07
CA LEU A 200 26.18 -5.04 6.45
C LEU A 200 26.40 -3.78 5.61
N SER A 201 27.65 -3.31 5.53
CA SER A 201 28.02 -2.11 4.76
C SER A 201 27.79 -2.23 3.25
N SER A 202 27.53 -3.44 2.73
CA SER A 202 27.28 -3.64 1.30
C SER A 202 25.87 -3.26 0.86
N TYR A 203 24.92 -3.28 1.78
CA TYR A 203 23.51 -3.06 1.42
C TYR A 203 22.75 -2.18 2.40
N PHE A 204 23.24 -1.95 3.62
CA PHE A 204 22.46 -1.26 4.65
C PHE A 204 22.13 0.20 4.25
N ASP A 205 23.09 0.92 3.67
CA ASP A 205 22.92 2.33 3.29
C ASP A 205 21.80 2.56 2.26
N ASP A 206 21.44 1.55 1.47
CA ASP A 206 20.41 1.65 0.44
C ASP A 206 18.99 1.83 1.03
N TRP A 207 18.77 1.45 2.31
CA TRP A 207 17.50 1.71 3.00
C TRP A 207 17.14 3.20 3.03
N ARG A 208 18.13 4.07 3.22
CA ARG A 208 17.94 5.53 3.24
C ARG A 208 17.32 6.02 1.93
N TRP A 209 17.86 5.56 0.80
CA TRP A 209 17.43 5.96 -0.53
C TRP A 209 16.07 5.39 -0.88
N TYR A 210 15.82 4.13 -0.52
CA TYR A 210 14.52 3.50 -0.72
C TYR A 210 13.41 4.19 0.07
N LEU A 211 13.64 4.52 1.35
CA LEU A 211 12.68 5.24 2.17
C LEU A 211 12.42 6.66 1.66
N LYS A 212 13.45 7.34 1.13
CA LYS A 212 13.27 8.63 0.46
C LYS A 212 12.38 8.51 -0.78
N TYR A 213 12.56 7.46 -1.58
CA TYR A 213 11.71 7.18 -2.74
C TYR A 213 10.25 6.95 -2.31
N LEU A 214 10.01 6.09 -1.31
CA LEU A 214 8.67 5.84 -0.80
C LEU A 214 8.02 7.09 -0.22
N ASN A 215 8.76 7.93 0.51
CA ASN A 215 8.25 9.19 1.02
C ASN A 215 7.76 10.11 -0.11
N GLY A 216 8.52 10.21 -1.21
CA GLY A 216 8.12 10.99 -2.38
C GLY A 216 6.82 10.48 -3.02
N GLU A 217 6.66 9.16 -3.14
CA GLU A 217 5.41 8.56 -3.65
C GLU A 217 4.22 8.84 -2.71
N VAL A 218 4.42 8.72 -1.40
CA VAL A 218 3.38 9.02 -0.40
C VAL A 218 3.00 10.50 -0.42
N GLU A 219 3.97 11.41 -0.50
CA GLU A 219 3.74 12.86 -0.60
C GLU A 219 2.96 13.23 -1.86
N LEU A 220 3.34 12.66 -3.00
CA LEU A 220 2.63 12.88 -4.25
C LEU A 220 1.17 12.42 -4.15
N MET A 221 0.93 11.21 -3.66
CA MET A 221 -0.43 10.67 -3.51
C MET A 221 -1.26 11.47 -2.49
N ALA A 222 -0.66 11.90 -1.38
CA ALA A 222 -1.33 12.73 -0.39
C ALA A 222 -1.70 14.12 -0.95
N ALA A 223 -0.80 14.75 -1.71
CA ALA A 223 -1.08 16.03 -2.36
C ALA A 223 -2.23 15.91 -3.38
N ILE A 224 -2.26 14.82 -4.17
CA ILE A 224 -3.36 14.52 -5.08
C ILE A 224 -4.66 14.33 -4.30
N ALA A 225 -4.64 13.61 -3.18
CA ALA A 225 -5.82 13.37 -2.35
C ALA A 225 -6.41 14.67 -1.75
N ILE A 226 -5.55 15.58 -1.28
CA ILE A 226 -5.96 16.84 -0.65
C ILE A 226 -6.48 17.85 -1.68
N SER A 227 -5.85 17.92 -2.86
CA SER A 227 -6.26 18.82 -3.93
C SER A 227 -7.48 18.33 -4.72
N TYR A 228 -7.92 17.10 -4.46
CA TYR A 228 -9.02 16.50 -5.19
C TYR A 228 -10.36 17.13 -4.76
N ASP A 229 -11.03 17.75 -5.72
CA ASP A 229 -12.34 18.34 -5.51
C ASP A 229 -13.44 17.28 -5.60
N PHE A 230 -13.98 16.91 -4.44
CA PHE A 230 -15.08 15.97 -4.34
C PHE A 230 -16.42 16.54 -4.81
N SER A 231 -16.51 17.79 -5.25
CA SER A 231 -17.77 18.38 -5.74
C SER A 231 -18.07 18.05 -7.21
N VAL A 232 -17.05 17.74 -8.03
CA VAL A 232 -17.20 17.53 -9.48
C VAL A 232 -17.86 16.17 -9.79
N THR A 233 -18.94 16.19 -10.57
CA THR A 233 -19.73 15.00 -10.97
C THR A 233 -18.97 14.12 -11.97
N GLY A 234 -18.95 12.80 -11.74
CA GLY A 234 -18.43 11.80 -12.70
C GLY A 234 -17.09 11.11 -12.33
N ASP A 235 -16.41 11.53 -11.28
CA ASP A 235 -15.01 11.13 -11.01
C ASP A 235 -14.86 10.15 -9.82
N HIS A 236 -15.88 9.33 -9.52
CA HIS A 236 -15.84 8.35 -8.43
C HIS A 236 -14.68 7.35 -8.57
N THR A 237 -14.35 7.00 -9.81
CA THR A 237 -13.25 6.11 -10.17
C THR A 237 -11.91 6.63 -9.65
N LYS A 238 -11.66 7.94 -9.71
CA LYS A 238 -10.39 8.53 -9.32
C LYS A 238 -10.21 8.63 -7.80
N GLY A 239 -11.28 8.92 -7.06
CA GLY A 239 -11.27 8.85 -5.60
C GLY A 239 -10.93 7.43 -5.10
N THR A 240 -11.56 6.40 -5.69
CA THR A 240 -11.24 5.00 -5.41
C THR A 240 -9.83 4.62 -5.87
N GLU A 241 -9.36 5.11 -7.01
CA GLU A 241 -8.00 4.88 -7.52
C GLU A 241 -6.95 5.43 -6.55
N ILE A 242 -7.13 6.65 -6.03
CA ILE A 242 -6.22 7.26 -5.05
C ILE A 242 -6.16 6.37 -3.79
N MET A 243 -7.31 5.90 -3.30
CA MET A 243 -7.37 5.01 -2.14
C MET A 243 -6.63 3.68 -2.39
N GLN A 244 -6.82 3.09 -3.57
CA GLN A 244 -6.12 1.85 -3.98
C GLN A 244 -4.61 2.06 -4.08
N ARG A 245 -4.15 3.18 -4.63
CA ARG A 245 -2.72 3.52 -4.73
C ARG A 245 -2.10 3.74 -3.35
N LEU A 246 -2.77 4.47 -2.46
CA LEU A 246 -2.34 4.65 -1.07
C LEU A 246 -2.27 3.31 -0.33
N HIS A 247 -3.26 2.43 -0.51
CA HIS A 247 -3.24 1.09 0.07
C HIS A 247 -2.10 0.22 -0.51
N ALA A 248 -1.84 0.31 -1.82
CA ALA A 248 -0.71 -0.39 -2.44
C ALA A 248 0.65 0.10 -1.91
N LEU A 249 0.78 1.39 -1.60
CA LEU A 249 1.96 1.93 -0.92
C LEU A 249 2.07 1.39 0.51
N LEU A 250 0.97 1.33 1.26
CA LEU A 250 0.96 0.73 2.60
C LEU A 250 1.44 -0.72 2.56
N MET A 251 0.93 -1.53 1.63
CA MET A 251 1.35 -2.93 1.43
C MET A 251 2.85 -3.05 1.12
N LYS A 252 3.47 -2.08 0.44
CA LYS A 252 4.92 -2.05 0.21
C LYS A 252 5.71 -1.65 1.46
N ILE A 253 5.14 -0.83 2.34
CA ILE A 253 5.81 -0.26 3.51
C ILE A 253 5.71 -1.19 4.72
N SER A 254 4.56 -1.83 4.95
CA SER A 254 4.33 -2.64 6.14
C SER A 254 5.33 -3.79 6.36
N PRO A 255 5.80 -4.51 5.32
CA PRO A 255 6.84 -5.52 5.50
C PRO A 255 8.22 -4.97 5.86
N ILE A 256 8.46 -3.65 5.77
CA ILE A 256 9.76 -3.04 6.10
C ILE A 256 10.00 -3.07 7.61
N THR A 257 8.98 -2.78 8.41
CA THR A 257 9.05 -2.79 9.89
C THR A 257 9.63 -4.10 10.46
N PRO A 258 9.05 -5.28 10.17
CA PRO A 258 9.60 -6.54 10.67
C PRO A 258 11.01 -6.85 10.14
N ARG A 259 11.35 -6.45 8.91
CA ARG A 259 12.70 -6.65 8.32
C ARG A 259 13.77 -5.80 9.01
N LEU A 260 13.45 -4.53 9.30
CA LEU A 260 14.37 -3.64 10.02
C LEU A 260 14.50 -4.10 11.48
N ARG A 261 13.42 -4.53 12.14
CA ARG A 261 13.50 -5.14 13.48
C ARG A 261 14.39 -6.39 13.51
N SER A 262 14.25 -7.25 12.51
CA SER A 262 15.13 -8.41 12.33
C SER A 262 16.60 -8.01 12.14
N THR A 263 16.85 -6.93 11.40
CA THR A 263 18.20 -6.37 11.21
C THR A 263 18.77 -5.83 12.51
N ILE A 264 17.97 -5.08 13.29
CA ILE A 264 18.36 -4.62 14.63
C ILE A 264 18.71 -5.82 15.51
N GLY A 265 17.86 -6.85 15.57
CA GLY A 265 18.15 -8.07 16.35
C GLY A 265 19.48 -8.73 15.95
N THR A 266 19.78 -8.77 14.65
CA THR A 266 21.07 -9.28 14.15
C THR A 266 22.25 -8.42 14.61
N VAL A 267 22.14 -7.09 14.47
CA VAL A 267 23.18 -6.14 14.88
C VAL A 267 23.41 -6.19 16.40
N THR A 268 22.34 -6.24 17.19
CA THR A 268 22.41 -6.36 18.65
C THR A 268 23.08 -7.67 19.07
N ALA A 269 22.73 -8.80 18.43
CA ALA A 269 23.36 -10.08 18.75
C ALA A 269 24.84 -10.14 18.35
N LEU A 270 25.21 -9.57 17.19
CA LEU A 270 26.62 -9.43 16.81
C LEU A 270 27.38 -8.55 17.81
N LYS A 271 26.78 -7.45 18.28
CA LYS A 271 27.36 -6.58 19.32
C LYS A 271 27.65 -7.37 20.60
N THR A 272 26.66 -8.13 21.10
CA THR A 272 26.82 -8.98 22.30
C THR A 272 27.89 -10.05 22.11
N LEU A 273 27.96 -10.66 20.93
CA LEU A 273 29.03 -11.61 20.58
C LEU A 273 30.40 -10.95 20.67
N TYR A 274 30.60 -9.81 20.00
CA TYR A 274 31.90 -9.13 19.99
C TYR A 274 32.30 -8.59 21.37
N GLU A 275 31.36 -8.14 22.19
CA GLU A 275 31.61 -7.81 23.59
C GLU A 275 32.08 -9.02 24.41
N THR A 276 31.51 -10.19 24.14
CA THR A 276 31.90 -11.45 24.80
C THR A 276 33.31 -11.88 24.36
N LEU A 277 33.59 -11.83 23.05
CA LEU A 277 34.90 -12.12 22.50
C LEU A 277 35.96 -11.14 23.06
N ARG A 278 35.59 -9.86 23.24
CA ARG A 278 36.47 -8.83 23.82
C ARG A 278 36.81 -9.17 25.27
N ARG A 279 35.81 -9.60 26.05
CA ARG A 279 36.00 -10.00 27.46
C ARG A 279 36.90 -11.22 27.60
N LYS A 280 36.85 -12.14 26.64
CA LYS A 280 37.74 -13.31 26.58
C LYS A 280 39.14 -12.99 26.04
N THR A 281 39.44 -11.71 25.77
CA THR A 281 40.74 -11.25 25.24
C THR A 281 41.18 -11.94 23.94
N LEU A 282 40.21 -12.40 23.14
CA LEU A 282 40.49 -13.16 21.92
C LEU A 282 40.99 -12.29 20.75
N TYR A 283 40.94 -10.95 20.88
CA TYR A 283 41.41 -10.02 19.85
C TYR A 283 41.76 -8.63 20.40
N THR A 284 42.39 -7.78 19.57
CA THR A 284 42.97 -6.48 19.97
C THR A 284 41.91 -5.46 20.41
N GLU A 285 42.11 -4.82 21.56
CA GLU A 285 41.17 -3.84 22.15
C GLU A 285 40.75 -2.74 21.17
N ARG A 286 41.70 -2.14 20.44
CA ARG A 286 41.41 -1.08 19.45
C ARG A 286 40.49 -1.55 18.31
N HIS A 287 40.63 -2.79 17.85
CA HIS A 287 39.77 -3.36 16.81
C HIS A 287 38.35 -3.60 17.32
N SER A 288 38.23 -4.06 18.57
CA SER A 288 36.92 -4.25 19.23
C SER A 288 36.10 -2.98 19.34
N VAL A 289 36.73 -1.87 19.70
CA VAL A 289 36.03 -0.58 19.85
C VAL A 289 35.47 -0.13 18.50
N LYS A 290 36.24 -0.28 17.42
CA LYS A 290 35.80 0.12 16.08
C LYS A 290 34.61 -0.69 15.57
N ILE A 291 34.63 -2.02 15.75
CA ILE A 291 33.52 -2.89 15.35
C ILE A 291 32.25 -2.53 16.11
N LEU A 292 32.37 -2.37 17.44
CA LEU A 292 31.24 -2.07 18.31
C LEU A 292 30.62 -0.70 17.99
N ASP A 293 31.45 0.31 17.68
CA ASP A 293 30.98 1.64 17.29
C ASP A 293 30.26 1.64 15.92
N GLU A 294 30.79 0.89 14.95
CA GLU A 294 30.13 0.73 13.65
C GLU A 294 28.78 -0.01 13.78
N LEU A 295 28.71 -1.08 14.60
CA LEU A 295 27.46 -1.78 14.88
C LEU A 295 26.45 -0.89 15.59
N LYS A 296 26.88 -0.10 16.57
CA LYS A 296 26.03 0.89 17.25
C LYS A 296 25.47 1.91 16.27
N THR A 297 26.27 2.32 15.29
CA THR A 297 25.83 3.23 14.22
C THR A 297 24.76 2.57 13.35
N TYR A 298 24.93 1.30 12.95
CA TYR A 298 23.89 0.56 12.21
C TYR A 298 22.59 0.39 13.01
N GLU A 299 22.68 0.11 14.30
CA GLU A 299 21.53 0.01 15.21
C GLU A 299 20.75 1.34 15.25
N ALA A 300 21.44 2.45 15.51
CA ALA A 300 20.84 3.79 15.54
C ALA A 300 20.20 4.19 14.20
N HIS A 301 20.87 3.89 13.08
CA HIS A 301 20.31 4.15 11.75
C HIS A 301 19.08 3.29 11.45
N ALA A 302 19.08 2.01 11.86
CA ALA A 302 17.93 1.13 11.67
C ALA A 302 16.72 1.59 12.50
N GLU A 303 16.94 2.06 13.72
CA GLU A 303 15.90 2.69 14.55
C GLU A 303 15.34 3.97 13.91
N GLY A 304 16.21 4.82 13.37
CA GLY A 304 15.78 6.01 12.61
C GLY A 304 14.97 5.66 11.35
N HIS A 305 15.34 4.57 10.66
CA HIS A 305 14.56 4.04 9.54
C HIS A 305 13.19 3.50 9.99
N LEU A 306 13.10 2.81 11.12
CA LEU A 306 11.82 2.37 11.70
C LEU A 306 10.91 3.56 12.05
N ALA A 307 11.45 4.62 12.65
CA ALA A 307 10.69 5.83 12.93
C ALA A 307 10.15 6.48 11.64
N THR A 308 10.96 6.48 10.58
CA THR A 308 10.53 6.97 9.25
C THR A 308 9.41 6.12 8.67
N VAL A 309 9.51 4.79 8.76
CA VAL A 309 8.46 3.86 8.30
C VAL A 309 7.15 4.10 9.05
N ALA A 310 7.19 4.21 10.38
CA ALA A 310 6.00 4.49 11.19
C ALA A 310 5.33 5.82 10.82
N LEU A 311 6.12 6.86 10.52
CA LEU A 311 5.61 8.14 10.04
C LEU A 311 4.89 8.01 8.69
N LEU A 312 5.47 7.24 7.75
CA LEU A 312 4.86 7.00 6.44
C LEU A 312 3.54 6.22 6.57
N GLU A 313 3.51 5.16 7.38
CA GLU A 313 2.30 4.38 7.64
C GLU A 313 1.20 5.26 8.22
N LYS A 314 1.53 6.07 9.24
CA LYS A 314 0.59 7.02 9.85
C LYS A 314 0.05 8.02 8.83
N LYS A 315 0.93 8.63 8.02
CA LYS A 315 0.53 9.61 7.00
C LYS A 315 -0.40 9.00 5.94
N ILE A 316 -0.14 7.77 5.51
CA ILE A 316 -1.03 7.05 4.59
C ILE A 316 -2.39 6.81 5.25
N GLN A 317 -2.41 6.31 6.48
CA GLN A 317 -3.65 6.03 7.22
C GLN A 317 -4.49 7.31 7.43
N GLU A 318 -3.87 8.42 7.80
CA GLU A 318 -4.54 9.72 7.94
C GLU A 318 -5.13 10.20 6.61
N THR A 319 -4.36 10.09 5.51
CA THR A 319 -4.82 10.49 4.17
C THR A 319 -6.00 9.63 3.72
N VAL A 320 -5.94 8.31 3.93
CA VAL A 320 -7.03 7.39 3.62
C VAL A 320 -8.27 7.70 4.47
N GLY A 321 -8.09 8.00 5.75
CA GLY A 321 -9.18 8.40 6.66
C GLY A 321 -9.88 9.68 6.20
N LEU A 322 -9.12 10.73 5.89
CA LEU A 322 -9.65 11.99 5.36
C LEU A 322 -10.40 11.78 4.05
N LEU A 323 -9.84 10.99 3.14
CA LEU A 323 -10.46 10.66 1.85
C LEU A 323 -11.79 9.90 2.04
N ALA A 324 -11.84 8.94 2.95
CA ALA A 324 -13.06 8.19 3.26
C ALA A 324 -14.16 9.10 3.85
N VAL A 325 -13.79 10.02 4.75
CA VAL A 325 -14.73 11.01 5.30
C VAL A 325 -15.25 11.93 4.21
N ALA A 326 -14.38 12.46 3.34
CA ALA A 326 -14.78 13.34 2.25
C ALA A 326 -15.74 12.66 1.26
N LEU A 327 -15.47 11.40 0.90
CA LEU A 327 -16.35 10.60 0.04
C LEU A 327 -17.73 10.36 0.69
N ASN A 328 -17.77 10.07 1.98
CA ASN A 328 -19.03 9.88 2.72
C ASN A 328 -19.85 11.18 2.82
N LEU A 329 -19.21 12.32 3.15
CA LEU A 329 -19.88 13.62 3.22
C LEU A 329 -20.49 14.01 1.86
N ARG A 330 -19.80 13.71 0.75
CA ARG A 330 -20.35 13.90 -0.60
C ARG A 330 -21.58 13.02 -0.84
N GLY A 331 -21.53 11.74 -0.45
CA GLY A 331 -22.67 10.83 -0.57
C GLY A 331 -23.92 11.39 0.12
N GLN A 332 -23.74 11.91 1.34
CA GLN A 332 -24.80 12.58 2.10
C GLN A 332 -25.28 13.88 1.43
N SER A 333 -24.36 14.74 0.97
CA SER A 333 -24.71 15.98 0.27
C SER A 333 -25.51 15.73 -1.01
N THR A 334 -25.12 14.69 -1.77
CA THR A 334 -25.84 14.27 -2.98
C THR A 334 -27.24 13.81 -2.63
N ALA A 335 -27.41 12.99 -1.58
CA ALA A 335 -28.72 12.57 -1.10
C ALA A 335 -29.58 13.76 -0.64
N LEU A 336 -28.99 14.74 0.07
CA LEU A 336 -29.67 15.98 0.46
C LEU A 336 -30.10 16.81 -0.74
N SER A 337 -29.27 16.92 -1.77
CA SER A 337 -29.60 17.66 -3.01
C SER A 337 -30.74 16.98 -3.78
N ILE A 338 -30.74 15.65 -3.86
CA ILE A 338 -31.83 14.87 -4.45
C ILE A 338 -33.12 15.10 -3.66
N ASN A 339 -33.07 15.02 -2.33
CA ASN A 339 -34.24 15.26 -1.49
C ASN A 339 -34.79 16.69 -1.64
N ARG A 340 -33.92 17.70 -1.75
CA ARG A 340 -34.34 19.08 -2.02
C ARG A 340 -35.01 19.23 -3.39
N ASN A 341 -34.44 18.61 -4.42
CA ASN A 341 -35.02 18.63 -5.77
C ASN A 341 -36.37 17.88 -5.81
N ILE A 342 -36.50 16.75 -5.10
CA ILE A 342 -37.78 16.05 -4.97
C ILE A 342 -38.79 16.93 -4.23
N PHE A 343 -38.37 17.62 -3.17
CA PHE A 343 -39.23 18.54 -2.44
C PHE A 343 -39.71 19.70 -3.31
N SER A 344 -38.83 20.31 -4.10
CA SER A 344 -39.21 21.39 -5.03
C SER A 344 -40.14 20.88 -6.13
N LEU A 345 -39.82 19.75 -6.76
CA LEU A 345 -40.70 19.12 -7.76
C LEU A 345 -42.08 18.78 -7.18
N THR A 346 -42.13 18.27 -5.94
CA THR A 346 -43.40 17.98 -5.26
C THR A 346 -44.18 19.25 -4.96
N LYS A 347 -43.50 20.32 -4.55
CA LYS A 347 -44.10 21.63 -4.32
C LYS A 347 -44.67 22.20 -5.63
N ASP A 348 -43.89 22.20 -6.70
CA ASP A 348 -44.31 22.66 -8.02
C ASP A 348 -45.48 21.82 -8.54
N THR A 349 -45.47 20.49 -8.33
CA THR A 349 -46.60 19.61 -8.67
C THR A 349 -47.87 19.93 -7.87
N VAL A 350 -47.72 20.34 -6.59
CA VAL A 350 -48.85 20.77 -5.76
C VAL A 350 -49.40 22.11 -6.25
N ASP A 351 -48.53 23.04 -6.63
CA ASP A 351 -48.92 24.34 -7.19
C ASP A 351 -49.56 24.18 -8.59
N ASP A 352 -49.05 23.31 -9.45
CA ASP A 352 -49.67 22.89 -10.71
C ASP A 352 -51.06 22.27 -10.49
N SER A 353 -51.20 21.45 -9.44
CA SER A 353 -52.49 20.90 -9.05
C SER A 353 -53.50 21.98 -8.64
N ALA A 354 -53.03 23.12 -8.10
CA ALA A 354 -53.89 24.26 -7.81
C ALA A 354 -54.33 24.96 -9.10
N THR A 355 -53.43 25.16 -10.06
CA THR A 355 -53.73 25.72 -11.39
C THR A 355 -54.77 24.88 -12.14
N VAL A 356 -54.62 23.55 -12.16
CA VAL A 356 -55.59 22.62 -12.79
C VAL A 356 -56.98 22.74 -12.14
N ARG A 357 -57.06 22.91 -10.82
CA ARG A 357 -58.33 23.11 -10.12
C ARG A 357 -59.00 24.42 -10.55
N VAL A 358 -58.24 25.51 -10.71
CA VAL A 358 -58.79 26.80 -11.17
C VAL A 358 -59.38 26.66 -12.57
N VAL A 359 -58.65 26.07 -13.52
CA VAL A 359 -59.14 25.83 -14.89
C VAL A 359 -60.41 24.98 -14.87
N THR A 360 -60.43 23.91 -14.08
CA THR A 360 -61.60 23.03 -13.96
C THR A 360 -62.82 23.80 -13.43
N VAL A 361 -62.66 24.66 -12.43
CA VAL A 361 -63.75 25.49 -11.91
C VAL A 361 -64.29 26.45 -12.98
N VAL A 362 -63.43 27.11 -13.75
CA VAL A 362 -63.86 28.00 -14.85
C VAL A 362 -64.64 27.21 -15.91
N THR A 363 -64.15 26.04 -16.32
CA THR A 363 -64.85 25.19 -17.29
C THR A 363 -66.22 24.72 -16.79
N LEU A 364 -66.35 24.35 -15.52
CA LEU A 364 -67.61 23.93 -14.90
C LEU A 364 -68.65 25.06 -14.84
N ILE A 365 -68.21 26.31 -14.69
CA ILE A 365 -69.11 27.48 -14.72
C ILE A 365 -69.56 27.78 -16.16
N TYR A 366 -68.66 27.64 -17.13
CA TYR A 366 -68.94 28.01 -18.52
C TYR A 366 -69.75 26.96 -19.29
N LEU A 367 -69.61 25.67 -18.94
CA LEU A 367 -70.23 24.55 -19.64
C LEU A 367 -71.78 24.58 -19.62
N PRO A 368 -72.48 24.86 -18.51
CA PRO A 368 -73.93 25.00 -18.49
C PRO A 368 -74.42 26.20 -19.31
N ALA A 369 -73.74 27.33 -19.21
CA ALA A 369 -74.08 28.54 -19.96
C ALA A 369 -73.95 28.31 -21.47
N SER A 370 -72.88 27.63 -21.91
CA SER A 370 -72.66 27.28 -23.31
C SER A 370 -73.71 26.31 -23.84
N PHE A 371 -74.06 25.28 -23.06
CA PHE A 371 -75.09 24.30 -23.43
C PHE A 371 -76.46 24.96 -23.65
N VAL A 372 -76.87 25.83 -22.72
CA VAL A 372 -78.15 26.55 -22.81
C VAL A 372 -78.11 27.57 -23.96
N THR A 373 -76.99 28.26 -24.16
CA THR A 373 -76.80 29.17 -25.29
C THR A 373 -76.86 28.44 -26.63
N SER A 374 -76.31 27.22 -26.74
CA SER A 374 -76.40 26.43 -27.98
C SER A 374 -77.81 25.91 -28.23
N LEU A 375 -78.54 25.48 -27.20
CA LEU A 375 -79.92 25.00 -27.33
C LEU A 375 -80.90 26.12 -27.70
N LEU A 376 -80.69 27.33 -27.17
CA LEU A 376 -81.60 28.47 -27.36
C LEU A 376 -81.13 29.47 -28.42
N GLY A 377 -79.84 29.45 -28.78
CA GLY A 377 -79.15 30.45 -29.60
C GLY A 377 -79.67 30.57 -31.03
N MET A 378 -80.42 29.58 -31.52
CA MET A 378 -81.11 29.67 -32.81
C MET A 378 -82.41 30.50 -32.77
N ASN A 379 -82.95 30.84 -31.60
CA ASN A 379 -84.28 31.46 -31.47
C ASN A 379 -84.32 32.80 -30.71
N LEU A 380 -83.20 33.30 -30.17
CA LEU A 380 -83.21 34.46 -29.26
C LEU A 380 -82.79 35.80 -29.89
N PHE A 381 -82.04 35.80 -31.01
CA PHE A 381 -81.57 37.01 -31.67
C PHE A 381 -82.08 37.09 -33.11
N THR A 382 -82.99 38.02 -33.39
CA THR A 382 -83.48 38.30 -34.74
C THR A 382 -82.79 39.55 -35.29
N PHE A 383 -81.92 39.37 -36.29
CA PHE A 383 -81.34 40.48 -37.05
C PHE A 383 -82.35 40.92 -38.12
N GLN A 384 -82.91 42.12 -37.98
CA GLN A 384 -83.69 42.73 -39.07
C GLN A 384 -82.82 43.77 -39.79
N THR A 385 -82.53 43.51 -41.06
CA THR A 385 -81.70 44.32 -41.94
C THR A 385 -82.53 45.45 -42.58
N SER A 386 -83.06 46.38 -41.76
CA SER A 386 -83.72 47.60 -42.24
C SER A 386 -83.19 48.84 -41.50
N PRO A 387 -82.98 49.96 -42.20
CA PRO A 387 -82.12 51.05 -41.73
C PRO A 387 -82.84 51.87 -40.65
N GLY A 388 -82.23 51.96 -39.46
CA GLY A 388 -82.60 52.97 -38.45
C GLY A 388 -83.14 52.49 -37.10
N SER A 389 -83.17 51.19 -36.78
CA SER A 389 -83.57 50.74 -35.44
C SER A 389 -82.56 49.80 -34.80
N GLY A 390 -81.99 50.24 -33.68
CA GLY A 390 -80.96 49.55 -32.92
C GLY A 390 -81.36 48.18 -32.37
N PHE A 391 -80.31 47.47 -31.95
CA PHE A 391 -80.29 46.14 -31.35
C PHE A 391 -81.49 45.90 -30.39
N LYS A 392 -82.49 45.10 -30.80
CA LYS A 392 -83.60 44.68 -29.92
C LYS A 392 -83.37 43.27 -29.39
N VAL A 393 -83.02 43.20 -28.11
CA VAL A 393 -82.97 41.95 -27.34
C VAL A 393 -84.39 41.43 -27.14
N SER A 394 -84.65 40.14 -27.41
CA SER A 394 -85.96 39.51 -27.21
C SER A 394 -86.40 39.57 -25.74
N ARG A 395 -87.68 39.87 -25.49
CA ARG A 395 -88.30 39.95 -24.14
C ARG A 395 -88.24 38.63 -23.36
N GLN A 396 -87.93 37.51 -24.02
CA GLN A 396 -87.79 36.17 -23.42
C GLN A 396 -86.38 35.84 -22.92
N PHE A 397 -85.44 36.80 -22.97
CA PHE A 397 -84.08 36.64 -22.43
C PHE A 397 -84.06 36.22 -20.94
N TRP A 398 -85.10 36.55 -20.17
CA TRP A 398 -85.24 36.10 -18.78
C TRP A 398 -85.32 34.57 -18.62
N VAL A 399 -85.82 33.82 -19.62
CA VAL A 399 -85.90 32.34 -19.59
C VAL A 399 -84.51 31.72 -19.65
N PHE A 400 -83.60 32.31 -20.43
CA PHE A 400 -82.19 31.93 -20.46
C PHE A 400 -81.55 32.06 -19.08
N LEU A 401 -81.80 33.18 -18.39
CA LEU A 401 -81.26 33.44 -17.04
C LEU A 401 -81.84 32.46 -16.00
N LEU A 402 -83.15 32.18 -16.09
CA LEU A 402 -83.88 31.29 -15.20
C LEU A 402 -83.36 29.84 -15.26
N ILE A 403 -82.92 29.37 -16.44
CA ILE A 403 -82.41 28.00 -16.62
C ILE A 403 -80.91 27.91 -16.31
N THR A 404 -80.14 28.93 -16.70
CA THR A 404 -78.66 28.89 -16.61
C THR A 404 -78.15 28.99 -15.17
N ILE A 405 -78.78 29.83 -14.33
CA ILE A 405 -78.38 30.01 -12.92
C ILE A 405 -78.54 28.72 -12.09
N PRO A 406 -79.70 28.04 -12.06
CA PRO A 406 -79.83 26.82 -11.28
C PRO A 406 -78.92 25.70 -11.81
N LEU A 407 -78.71 25.63 -13.13
CA LEU A 407 -77.84 24.60 -13.73
C LEU A 407 -76.36 24.81 -13.37
N THR A 408 -75.89 26.07 -13.28
CA THR A 408 -74.55 26.40 -12.76
C THR A 408 -74.43 26.10 -11.27
N PHE A 409 -75.45 26.40 -10.46
CA PHE A 409 -75.45 26.03 -9.03
C PHE A 409 -75.39 24.51 -8.81
N VAL A 410 -76.12 23.73 -9.61
CA VAL A 410 -76.11 22.25 -9.51
C VAL A 410 -74.77 21.68 -9.92
N THR A 411 -74.17 22.16 -11.02
CA THR A 411 -72.89 21.65 -11.52
C THR A 411 -71.71 22.00 -10.60
N VAL A 412 -71.60 23.25 -10.16
CA VAL A 412 -70.56 23.67 -9.20
C VAL A 412 -70.81 23.05 -7.82
N GLY A 413 -72.07 23.00 -7.38
CA GLY A 413 -72.47 22.38 -6.10
C GLY A 413 -72.15 20.89 -6.03
N SER A 414 -72.43 20.14 -7.10
CA SER A 414 -72.10 18.71 -7.23
C SER A 414 -70.59 18.49 -7.14
N TRP A 415 -69.78 19.26 -7.87
CA TRP A 415 -68.32 19.17 -7.80
C TRP A 415 -67.78 19.51 -6.40
N MET A 416 -68.26 20.60 -5.78
CA MET A 416 -67.87 20.97 -4.42
C MET A 416 -68.21 19.88 -3.40
N PHE A 417 -69.39 19.26 -3.52
CA PHE A 417 -69.80 18.18 -2.62
C PHE A 417 -68.91 16.94 -2.76
N VAL A 418 -68.61 16.53 -4.00
CA VAL A 418 -67.71 15.40 -4.29
C VAL A 418 -66.27 15.72 -3.85
N ALA A 419 -65.77 16.93 -4.12
CA ALA A 419 -64.44 17.36 -3.71
C ALA A 419 -64.29 17.39 -2.18
N ARG A 420 -65.29 17.92 -1.46
CA ARG A 420 -65.32 17.94 0.02
C ARG A 420 -65.39 16.54 0.63
N ARG A 421 -66.21 15.63 0.06
CA ARG A 421 -66.27 14.23 0.51
C ARG A 421 -64.94 13.51 0.29
N ARG A 422 -64.32 13.65 -0.89
CA ARG A 422 -63.01 13.06 -1.19
C ARG A 422 -61.89 13.61 -0.28
N GLN A 423 -61.93 14.89 0.10
CA GLN A 423 -60.98 15.45 1.07
C GLN A 423 -61.17 14.91 2.49
N LYS A 424 -62.41 14.73 2.95
CA LYS A 424 -62.70 14.11 4.26
C LYS A 424 -62.23 12.67 4.30
N GLN A 425 -62.46 11.89 3.25
CA GLN A 425 -61.99 10.50 3.14
C GLN A 425 -60.45 10.42 3.27
N LYS A 426 -59.72 11.23 2.48
CA LYS A 426 -58.25 11.29 2.52
C LYS A 426 -57.70 11.69 3.89
N ARG A 427 -58.39 12.56 4.64
CA ARG A 427 -58.00 12.93 6.03
C ARG A 427 -58.19 11.78 7.01
N VAL A 428 -59.24 10.99 6.86
CA VAL A 428 -59.49 9.80 7.69
C VAL A 428 -58.46 8.71 7.37
N ASP A 429 -58.16 8.48 6.10
CA ASP A 429 -57.16 7.50 5.68
C ASP A 429 -55.74 7.87 6.14
N ARG A 430 -55.34 9.16 6.08
CA ARG A 430 -54.07 9.64 6.66
C ARG A 430 -53.98 9.42 8.17
N ARG A 431 -55.08 9.64 8.91
CA ARG A 431 -55.10 9.40 10.36
C ARG A 431 -54.96 7.93 10.70
N ARG A 432 -55.55 7.03 9.89
CA ARG A 432 -55.37 5.57 10.03
C ARG A 432 -53.95 5.11 9.69
N GLN A 433 -53.30 5.70 8.69
CA GLN A 433 -51.91 5.39 8.37
C GLN A 433 -50.92 5.89 9.43
N ALA A 434 -51.18 7.07 10.03
CA ALA A 434 -50.38 7.60 11.12
C ALA A 434 -50.50 6.76 12.41
N SER A 435 -51.67 6.17 12.69
CA SER A 435 -51.83 5.25 13.83
C SER A 435 -51.15 3.90 13.61
N VAL A 436 -51.07 3.40 12.37
CA VAL A 436 -50.41 2.11 12.05
C VAL A 436 -48.88 2.24 11.99
N GLY A 437 -48.34 3.39 11.58
CA GLY A 437 -46.88 3.62 11.55
C GLY A 437 -46.25 3.94 12.90
N GLY A 438 -47.01 4.46 13.86
CA GLY A 438 -46.53 4.74 15.22
C GLY A 438 -46.43 3.50 16.11
N GLU A 439 -47.04 2.38 15.72
CA GLU A 439 -47.06 1.14 16.50
C GLU A 439 -45.86 0.21 16.17
N SER A 440 -45.05 0.56 15.16
CA SER A 440 -43.85 -0.17 14.73
C SER A 440 -42.51 0.44 15.19
N GLU A 441 -42.52 1.59 15.85
CA GLU A 441 -41.32 2.26 16.39
C GLU A 441 -41.10 2.01 17.90
N ASP A 442 -42.06 1.36 18.58
CA ASP A 442 -42.06 1.15 20.04
C ASP A 442 -41.96 -0.34 20.47
N THR A 443 -41.50 -1.24 19.61
CA THR A 443 -41.20 -2.66 19.95
C THR A 443 -39.78 -3.07 19.65
#